data_AF-A0A352CRQ1-F1
#
_entry.id   AF-A0A352CRQ1-F1
#
_cell.length_a   1.000
_cell.length_b   1.000
_cell.length_c   1.000
_cell.angle_alpha   90.00
_cell.angle_beta   90.00
_cell.angle_gamma   90.00
#
_symmetry.space_group_name_H-M   'P 1'
#
loop_
_entity.id
_entity.type
_entity.pdbx_description
1 polymer ?
#
loop_
_entity_poly.entity_id
_entity_poly.type
_entity_poly.pdbx_seq_one_letter_code
_entity_poly.pdbx_strand_id
1 'polypeptide(L)'
;MEIKPIARIRTDFNTKFGIPRQSGLARTTAEIIFEPEYRVAEAVRGLEGFSRIWMIWEFSENTGKVKKNWNPTVRPPRLGGNMRVGVFATRSPFRPNSLGLSCV
;
A
#
# COMPACT_ATOMS: atom_id res chain seq x y z
N MET A 1 -3.35 17.61 7.10
CA MET A 1 -2.35 16.69 7.68
C MET A 1 -1.37 16.32 6.60
N GLU A 2 -0.07 16.45 6.87
CA GLU A 2 1.01 16.05 5.98
C GLU A 2 1.60 14.74 6.50
N ILE A 3 1.77 13.75 5.62
CA ILE A 3 2.40 12.47 5.95
C ILE A 3 3.76 12.45 5.28
N LYS A 4 4.81 12.30 6.07
CA LYS A 4 6.18 12.15 5.59
C LYS A 4 6.52 10.67 5.46
N PRO A 5 7.02 10.19 4.30
CA PRO A 5 7.51 8.83 4.17
C PRO A 5 8.65 8.55 5.15
N ILE A 6 8.57 7.45 5.89
CA ILE A 6 9.63 7.01 6.81
C ILE A 6 10.52 5.92 6.22
N ALA A 7 10.05 5.26 5.17
CA ALA A 7 10.73 4.19 4.48
C ALA A 7 10.21 4.03 3.05
N ARG A 8 10.98 3.32 2.22
CA ARG A 8 10.61 2.91 0.87
C ARG A 8 10.70 1.40 0.76
N ILE A 9 9.74 0.81 0.06
CA ILE A 9 9.77 -0.61 -0.25
C ILE A 9 10.56 -0.86 -1.54
N ARG A 10 11.43 -1.87 -1.52
CA ARG A 10 12.09 -2.43 -2.70
C ARG A 10 11.52 -3.83 -2.95
N THR A 11 11.07 -4.07 -4.17
CA THR A 11 10.51 -5.35 -4.63
C THR A 11 11.00 -5.65 -6.04
N ASP A 12 10.87 -6.90 -6.49
CA ASP A 12 11.17 -7.28 -7.87
C ASP A 12 10.06 -6.87 -8.87
N PHE A 13 8.98 -6.25 -8.40
CA PHE A 13 7.90 -5.75 -9.26
C PHE A 13 8.24 -4.38 -9.85
N ASN A 14 8.75 -4.38 -11.08
CA ASN A 14 9.06 -3.14 -11.83
C ASN A 14 7.82 -2.43 -12.41
N THR A 15 6.66 -3.08 -12.36
CA THR A 15 5.42 -2.57 -12.94
C THR A 15 4.22 -3.01 -12.10
N LYS A 16 3.11 -2.28 -12.20
CA LYS A 16 1.83 -2.66 -11.56
C LYS A 16 1.29 -4.00 -12.07
N PHE A 17 1.68 -4.42 -13.27
CA PHE A 17 1.25 -5.69 -13.85
C PHE A 17 2.01 -6.84 -13.18
N GLY A 18 1.29 -7.83 -12.68
CA GLY A 18 1.88 -8.96 -11.96
C GLY A 18 2.02 -8.75 -10.45
N ILE A 19 1.78 -7.54 -9.93
CA ILE A 19 1.74 -7.32 -8.47
C ILE A 19 0.56 -8.09 -7.87
N PRO A 20 0.78 -8.91 -6.82
CA PRO A 20 -0.30 -9.57 -6.10
C PRO A 20 -1.30 -8.55 -5.57
N ARG A 21 -2.60 -8.80 -5.81
CA ARG A 21 -3.66 -7.88 -5.38
C ARG A 21 -3.80 -7.79 -3.86
N GLN A 22 -3.30 -8.77 -3.11
CA GLN A 22 -3.35 -8.89 -1.66
C GLN A 22 -2.09 -9.59 -1.16
N SER A 23 -1.67 -9.30 0.08
CA SER A 23 -0.57 -10.01 0.73
C SER A 23 -0.90 -11.51 0.90
N GLY A 24 0.13 -12.35 0.89
CA GLY A 24 0.00 -13.80 1.05
C GLY A 24 -0.39 -14.58 -0.21
N LEU A 25 -0.75 -13.91 -1.33
CA LEU A 25 -1.09 -14.58 -2.59
C LEU A 25 0.13 -15.02 -3.41
N ALA A 26 1.30 -14.45 -3.14
CA ALA A 26 2.56 -14.83 -3.77
C ALA A 26 3.66 -14.94 -2.72
N ARG A 27 4.58 -15.90 -2.92
CA ARG A 27 5.81 -16.02 -2.14
C ARG A 27 6.88 -15.17 -2.80
N THR A 28 7.04 -13.95 -2.30
CA THR A 28 8.03 -12.98 -2.77
C THR A 28 8.68 -12.32 -1.57
N THR A 29 9.93 -11.92 -1.72
CA THR A 29 10.64 -11.13 -0.72
C THR A 29 10.57 -9.66 -1.11
N ALA A 30 10.64 -8.78 -0.11
CA ALA A 30 10.75 -7.34 -0.28
C ALA A 30 11.58 -6.78 0.87
N GLU A 31 12.17 -5.61 0.66
CA GLU A 31 12.95 -4.90 1.68
C GLU A 31 12.30 -3.56 1.99
N ILE A 32 12.20 -3.24 3.28
CA ILE A 32 11.78 -1.92 3.75
C ILE A 32 13.05 -1.14 4.11
N ILE A 33 13.37 -0.14 3.29
CA ILE A 33 14.56 0.70 3.44
C ILE A 33 14.11 2.01 4.08
N PHE A 34 14.42 2.20 5.36
CA PHE A 34 14.12 3.43 6.08
C PHE A 34 14.85 4.63 5.48
N GLU A 35 14.21 5.80 5.49
CA GLU A 35 14.86 7.07 5.16
C GLU A 35 15.96 7.36 6.19
N PRO A 36 17.07 8.04 5.83
CA PRO A 36 18.25 8.19 6.69
C PRO A 36 17.96 8.65 8.13
N GLU A 37 17.02 9.59 8.29
CA GLU A 37 16.57 10.13 9.58
C GLU A 37 15.99 9.07 10.53
N TYR A 38 15.44 7.97 10.00
CA TYR A 38 14.77 6.93 10.77
C TYR A 38 15.58 5.62 10.87
N ARG A 39 16.83 5.60 10.37
CA ARG A 39 17.73 4.43 10.45
C ARG A 39 18.37 4.32 11.84
N VAL A 40 17.53 4.18 12.86
CA VAL A 40 17.92 4.13 14.27
C VAL A 40 17.57 2.74 14.80
N ALA A 41 18.56 2.00 15.31
CA ALA A 41 18.37 0.60 15.73
C ALA A 41 17.32 0.48 16.85
N GLU A 42 17.25 1.47 17.74
CA GLU A 42 16.26 1.60 18.79
C GLU A 42 14.82 1.59 18.26
N ALA A 43 14.58 2.16 17.07
CA ALA A 43 13.23 2.27 16.50
C ALA A 43 12.65 0.92 16.03
N VAL A 44 13.49 -0.09 15.84
CA VAL A 44 13.10 -1.44 15.40
C VAL A 44 13.34 -2.52 16.44
N ARG A 45 13.83 -2.14 17.64
CA ARG A 45 14.11 -3.09 18.72
C ARG A 45 12.85 -3.86 19.12
N GLY A 46 12.95 -5.18 19.14
CA GLY A 46 11.84 -6.07 19.51
C GLY A 46 10.93 -6.45 18.34
N LEU A 47 11.12 -5.87 17.13
CA LEU A 47 10.37 -6.31 15.95
C LEU A 47 10.64 -7.79 15.61
N GLU A 48 11.82 -8.30 15.94
CA GLU A 48 12.22 -9.71 15.79
C GLU A 48 11.36 -10.69 16.60
N GLY A 49 10.65 -10.21 17.63
CA GLY A 49 9.72 -11.02 18.43
C GLY A 49 8.38 -11.29 17.74
N PHE A 50 8.11 -10.68 16.59
CA PHE A 50 6.84 -10.80 15.88
C PHE A 50 7.00 -11.57 14.58
N SER A 51 6.06 -12.48 14.31
CA SER A 51 5.99 -13.19 13.03
C SER A 51 5.39 -12.36 11.90
N ARG A 52 4.67 -11.29 12.25
CA ARG A 52 3.97 -10.39 11.32
C ARG A 52 3.96 -8.96 11.83
N ILE A 53 3.94 -8.01 10.91
CA ILE A 53 3.79 -6.58 11.20
C ILE A 53 2.67 -5.96 10.35
N TRP A 54 2.15 -4.84 10.83
CA TRP A 54 1.28 -3.97 10.03
C TRP A 54 2.13 -2.94 9.28
N MET A 55 1.89 -2.84 7.98
CA MET A 55 2.49 -1.82 7.13
C MET A 55 1.41 -0.90 6.59
N ILE A 56 1.52 0.39 6.91
CA ILE A 56 0.75 1.47 6.28
C ILE A 56 1.64 2.13 5.25
N TRP A 57 1.16 2.25 4.02
CA TRP A 57 1.96 2.73 2.89
C TRP A 57 1.10 3.54 1.93
N GLU A 58 1.71 4.36 1.07
CA GLU A 58 1.00 5.19 0.10
C GLU A 58 1.08 4.63 -1.32
N PHE A 59 -0.03 4.64 -2.08
CA PHE A 59 -0.03 4.33 -3.51
C PHE A 59 0.58 5.49 -4.31
N SER A 60 1.90 5.48 -4.50
CA SER A 60 2.68 6.54 -5.19
C SER A 60 2.09 6.98 -6.54
N GLU A 61 1.58 6.02 -7.32
CA GLU A 61 1.00 6.27 -8.65
C GLU A 61 -0.42 6.87 -8.64
N ASN A 62 -1.04 7.00 -7.46
CA ASN A 62 -2.41 7.45 -7.29
C ASN A 62 -2.54 8.80 -6.60
N THR A 63 -1.57 9.20 -5.78
CA THR A 63 -1.62 10.43 -4.97
C THR A 63 -1.97 11.68 -5.78
N GLY A 64 -1.38 11.85 -6.98
CA GLY A 64 -1.67 12.98 -7.87
C GLY A 64 -2.99 12.87 -8.65
N LYS A 65 -3.45 11.65 -8.94
CA LYS A 65 -4.65 11.39 -9.74
C LYS A 65 -5.92 11.56 -8.92
N VAL A 66 -5.92 11.05 -7.69
CA VAL A 66 -7.08 11.14 -6.80
C VAL A 66 -7.31 12.58 -6.31
N LYS A 67 -6.25 13.34 -6.02
CA LYS A 67 -6.38 14.75 -5.63
C LYS A 67 -7.05 15.61 -6.69
N LYS A 68 -6.85 15.31 -7.98
CA LYS A 68 -7.44 16.07 -9.09
C LYS A 68 -8.88 15.64 -9.39
N ASN A 69 -9.14 14.33 -9.47
CA ASN A 69 -10.41 13.77 -9.95
C ASN A 69 -10.89 12.61 -9.08
N TRP A 70 -11.20 12.87 -7.81
CA TRP A 70 -11.76 11.86 -6.93
C TRP A 70 -13.15 11.41 -7.39
N ASN A 71 -13.43 10.11 -7.25
CA ASN A 71 -14.73 9.51 -7.50
C ASN A 71 -15.20 8.73 -6.26
N PRO A 72 -16.48 8.86 -5.84
CA PRO A 72 -17.01 8.15 -4.67
C PRO A 72 -17.20 6.65 -4.88
N THR A 73 -17.15 6.19 -6.14
CA THR A 73 -17.38 4.79 -6.53
C THR A 73 -16.27 4.27 -7.45
N VAL A 74 -16.09 2.96 -7.47
CA VAL A 74 -15.10 2.23 -8.28
C VAL A 74 -15.73 1.00 -8.92
N ARG A 75 -15.05 0.42 -9.91
CA ARG A 75 -15.42 -0.85 -10.56
C ARG A 75 -14.40 -1.94 -10.21
N PRO A 76 -14.63 -2.73 -9.13
CA PRO A 76 -13.72 -3.79 -8.75
C PRO A 76 -13.67 -4.90 -9.82
N PRO A 77 -12.48 -5.39 -10.20
CA PRO A 77 -12.39 -6.48 -11.18
C PRO A 77 -13.10 -7.77 -10.76
N ARG A 78 -13.25 -8.03 -9.45
CA ARG A 78 -13.95 -9.21 -8.93
C ARG A 78 -15.48 -9.15 -9.08
N LEU A 79 -16.05 -7.97 -9.36
CA LEU A 79 -17.49 -7.79 -9.59
C LEU A 79 -17.83 -7.70 -11.09
N GLY A 80 -17.04 -8.38 -11.93
CA GLY A 80 -17.25 -8.41 -13.39
C GLY A 80 -16.98 -7.07 -14.10
N GLY A 81 -16.39 -6.08 -13.43
CA GLY A 81 -15.99 -4.80 -14.03
C GLY A 81 -17.14 -3.84 -14.40
N ASN A 82 -18.38 -4.32 -14.47
CA ASN A 82 -19.55 -3.51 -14.83
C ASN A 82 -20.27 -2.92 -13.63
N MET A 83 -20.20 -3.58 -12.47
CA MET A 83 -20.81 -3.10 -11.24
C MET A 83 -19.96 -2.01 -10.58
N ARG A 84 -20.57 -0.85 -10.31
CA ARG A 84 -19.97 0.19 -9.46
C ARG A 84 -20.39 0.01 -8.02
N VAL A 85 -19.44 0.16 -7.10
CA VAL A 85 -19.68 0.14 -5.65
C VAL A 85 -18.92 1.29 -4.98
N GLY A 86 -19.36 1.70 -3.79
CA GLY A 86 -18.71 2.77 -3.03
C GLY A 86 -17.25 2.45 -2.72
N VAL A 87 -16.36 3.42 -2.87
CA VAL A 87 -14.91 3.26 -2.64
C VAL A 87 -14.61 2.66 -1.27
N PHE A 88 -15.32 3.10 -0.23
CA PHE A 88 -15.12 2.64 1.15
C PHE A 88 -15.62 1.22 1.43
N ALA A 89 -16.43 0.64 0.55
CA ALA A 89 -16.81 -0.77 0.58
C ALA A 89 -15.75 -1.68 -0.10
N THR A 90 -14.61 -1.12 -0.52
CA THR A 90 -13.58 -1.82 -1.29
C THR A 90 -12.17 -1.57 -0.72
N ARG A 91 -11.21 -2.35 -1.23
CA ARG A 91 -9.76 -2.10 -1.05
C ARG A 91 -9.14 -1.41 -2.27
N SER A 92 -9.92 -0.63 -3.01
CA SER A 92 -9.41 0.09 -4.18
C SER A 92 -8.28 1.04 -3.76
N PRO A 93 -7.23 1.20 -4.58
CA PRO A 93 -6.18 2.17 -4.30
C PRO A 93 -6.60 3.62 -4.64
N PHE A 94 -7.76 3.81 -5.29
CA PHE A 94 -8.31 5.12 -5.65
C PHE A 94 -9.19 5.69 -4.52
N ARG A 95 -8.56 6.18 -3.46
CA ARG A 95 -9.22 6.68 -2.24
C ARG A 95 -8.75 8.10 -1.91
N PRO A 96 -9.56 8.95 -1.24
CA PRO A 96 -9.16 10.32 -0.90
C PRO A 96 -7.78 10.39 -0.25
N ASN A 97 -7.54 9.50 0.70
CA ASN A 97 -6.21 9.21 1.24
C ASN A 97 -5.76 7.88 0.64
N SER A 98 -4.78 7.94 -0.26
CA SER A 98 -4.27 6.78 -1.00
C SER A 98 -3.35 5.90 -0.13
N LEU A 99 -3.85 5.52 1.04
CA LEU A 99 -3.15 4.67 2.00
C LEU A 99 -3.61 3.21 1.86
N GLY A 100 -2.64 2.32 1.71
CA GLY A 100 -2.76 0.87 1.79
C GLY A 100 -2.42 0.36 3.19
N LEU A 101 -2.93 -0.83 3.49
CA LEU A 101 -2.64 -1.58 4.72
C LEU A 101 -2.32 -3.03 4.33
N SER A 102 -1.16 -3.50 4.78
CA SER A 102 -0.72 -4.88 4.57
C SER A 102 -0.32 -5.50 5.90
N CYS A 103 -0.74 -6.74 6.14
CA CYS A 103 -0.11 -7.61 7.13
C CYS A 103 0.91 -8.48 6.38
N VAL A 104 2.17 -8.38 6.77
CA VAL A 104 3.32 -9.08 6.18
C VAL A 104 4.11 -9.82 7.22
#